data_AF-A0A9E2UZE3-F1
#
_entry.id   AF-A0A9E2UZE3-F1
#
_cell.length_a   1.000
_cell.length_b   1.000
_cell.length_c   1.000
_cell.angle_alpha   90.00
_cell.angle_beta   90.00
_cell.angle_gamma   90.00
#
_symmetry.space_group_name_H-M   'P 1'
#
loop_
_entity.id
_entity.type
_entity.pdbx_description
1 polymer ?
#
loop_
_entity_poly.entity_id
_entity_poly.type
_entity_poly.pdbx_seq_one_letter_code
_entity_poly.pdbx_strand_id
1 'polypeptide(L)'
;MEQAQEEIQDNPQEASALEDLLAKVKTVAQSRHGELFARIVDEFYEQVTEEYFSPEDLAQIEEGFAQIKRGEYVTLEEYLSGKRP
;
A
#
# COMPACT_ATOMS: atom_id res chain seq x y z
N MET A 1 -0.92 26.80 9.43
CA MET A 1 -1.53 26.28 10.66
C MET A 1 -2.94 25.87 10.25
N GLU A 2 -3.10 24.61 9.83
CA GLU A 2 -3.26 23.43 10.69
C GLU A 2 -4.74 23.23 10.98
N GLN A 3 -5.35 22.31 10.22
CA GLN A 3 -6.57 21.56 10.57
C GLN A 3 -6.84 20.56 9.45
N ALA A 4 -5.98 19.54 9.40
CA ALA A 4 -6.32 18.23 8.89
C ALA A 4 -5.80 17.23 9.92
N GLN A 5 -6.28 17.37 11.15
CA GLN A 5 -6.35 16.21 12.04
C GLN A 5 -7.51 15.40 11.50
N GLU A 6 -7.19 14.40 10.68
CA GLU A 6 -8.10 13.30 10.41
C GLU A 6 -8.70 12.86 11.74
N GLU A 7 -10.03 12.98 11.83
CA GLU A 7 -10.81 12.31 12.85
C GLU A 7 -10.52 10.81 12.70
N ILE A 8 -9.52 10.32 13.42
CA ILE A 8 -9.51 8.94 13.89
C ILE A 8 -10.73 8.87 14.78
N GLN A 9 -11.86 8.52 14.18
CA GLN A 9 -13.09 8.22 14.90
C GLN A 9 -12.70 7.20 15.97
N ASP A 10 -12.87 7.61 17.23
CA ASP A 10 -12.74 6.76 18.40
C ASP A 10 -13.82 5.68 18.29
N ASN A 11 -13.53 4.64 17.51
CA ASN A 11 -14.34 3.44 17.42
C ASN A 11 -13.81 2.49 18.49
N PRO A 12 -14.46 2.38 19.67
CA PRO A 12 -13.94 1.60 20.79
C PRO A 12 -13.75 0.10 20.45
N GLN A 13 -14.42 -0.39 19.39
CA GLN A 13 -14.24 -1.75 18.89
C GLN A 13 -12.92 -1.94 18.11
N GLU A 14 -12.43 -0.91 17.42
CA GLU A 14 -11.14 -0.96 16.71
C GLU A 14 -9.97 -0.78 17.67
N ALA A 15 -10.11 0.10 18.67
CA ALA A 15 -9.12 0.22 19.75
C ALA A 15 -8.94 -1.13 20.48
N SER A 16 -10.04 -1.83 20.78
CA SER A 16 -10.01 -3.16 21.38
C SER A 16 -9.35 -4.22 20.48
N ALA A 17 -9.58 -4.17 19.16
CA ALA A 17 -8.97 -5.11 18.22
C ALA A 17 -7.46 -4.88 18.06
N LEU A 18 -7.03 -3.61 18.07
CA LEU A 18 -5.61 -3.24 18.01
C LEU A 18 -4.87 -3.66 19.29
N GLU A 19 -5.46 -3.43 20.45
CA GLU A 19 -4.89 -3.86 21.74
C GLU A 19 -4.73 -5.39 21.81
N ASP A 20 -5.75 -6.13 21.35
CA ASP A 20 -5.71 -7.59 21.26
C ASP A 20 -4.61 -8.09 20.32
N LEU A 21 -4.42 -7.40 19.18
CA LEU A 21 -3.35 -7.71 18.24
C LEU A 21 -1.98 -7.47 18.88
N LEU A 22 -1.78 -6.33 19.53
CA LEU A 22 -0.53 -5.98 20.22
C LEU A 22 -0.20 -7.00 21.33
N ALA A 23 -1.21 -7.44 22.08
CA ALA A 23 -1.03 -8.46 23.11
C ALA A 23 -0.57 -9.81 22.52
N LYS A 24 -1.15 -10.22 21.39
CA LYS A 24 -0.73 -11.44 20.67
C LYS A 24 0.68 -11.33 20.11
N VAL A 25 1.02 -10.21 19.48
CA VAL A 25 2.37 -9.95 18.95
C VAL A 25 3.39 -10.00 20.08
N LYS A 26 3.12 -9.33 21.20
CA LYS A 26 3.99 -9.34 22.39
C LYS A 26 4.19 -10.77 22.93
N THR A 27 3.13 -11.56 22.97
CA THR A 27 3.19 -12.96 23.43
C THR A 27 4.09 -13.80 22.53
N VAL A 28 4.00 -13.64 21.21
CA VAL A 28 4.85 -14.37 20.25
C VAL A 28 6.30 -13.90 20.34
N ALA A 29 6.53 -12.59 20.41
CA ALA A 29 7.86 -11.99 20.50
C ALA A 29 8.62 -12.42 21.78
N GLN A 30 7.92 -12.61 22.90
CA GLN A 30 8.51 -13.06 24.17
C GLN A 30 8.62 -14.59 24.28
N SER A 31 8.14 -15.34 23.30
CA SER A 31 8.20 -16.80 23.29
C SER A 31 9.56 -17.32 22.80
N ARG A 32 9.76 -18.63 22.91
CA ARG A 32 10.90 -19.33 22.28
C ARG A 32 10.99 -19.16 20.76
N HIS A 33 9.92 -18.67 20.12
CA HIS A 33 9.83 -18.43 18.69
C HIS A 33 10.05 -16.95 18.32
N GLY A 34 10.35 -16.07 19.29
CA GLY A 34 10.50 -14.64 19.06
C GLY A 34 11.58 -14.28 18.03
N GLU A 35 12.71 -14.99 18.04
CA GLU A 35 13.78 -14.79 17.06
C GLU A 35 13.34 -15.15 15.63
N LEU A 36 12.59 -16.24 15.46
CA LEU A 36 12.04 -16.63 14.17
C LEU A 36 10.99 -15.62 13.69
N PHE A 37 10.14 -15.14 14.60
CA PHE A 37 9.13 -14.12 14.30
C PHE A 37 9.78 -12.81 13.84
N ALA A 38 10.84 -12.35 14.52
CA ALA A 38 11.57 -11.16 14.12
C ALA A 38 12.14 -11.27 12.70
N ARG A 39 12.79 -12.39 12.36
CA ARG A 39 13.32 -12.62 11.00
C ARG A 39 12.24 -12.61 9.92
N ILE A 40 11.07 -13.19 10.20
CA ILE A 40 9.95 -13.18 9.24
C ILE A 40 9.45 -11.75 9.03
N VAL A 41 9.36 -10.95 10.09
CA VAL A 41 8.99 -9.53 9.99
C VAL A 41 10.04 -8.77 9.20
N ASP A 42 11.31 -8.93 9.52
CA ASP A 42 12.42 -8.27 8.83
C ASP A 42 12.43 -8.63 7.33
N GLU A 43 12.31 -9.91 6.97
CA GLU A 43 12.23 -10.35 5.57
C GLU A 43 11.00 -9.78 4.84
N PHE A 44 9.86 -9.68 5.52
CA PHE A 44 8.65 -9.11 4.94
C PHE A 44 8.82 -7.60 4.69
N TYR A 45 9.43 -6.85 5.63
CA TYR A 45 9.69 -5.43 5.45
C TYR A 45 10.88 -5.13 4.53
N GLU A 46 11.86 -6.02 4.42
CA GLU A 46 12.95 -5.90 3.43
C GLU A 46 12.47 -6.22 2.01
N GLN A 47 11.53 -7.16 1.84
CA GLN A 47 10.86 -7.37 0.55
C GLN A 47 9.89 -6.24 0.21
N VAL A 48 9.37 -5.57 1.24
CA VAL A 48 8.66 -4.31 1.15
C VAL A 48 9.68 -3.17 1.28
N THR A 49 10.83 -3.25 0.61
CA THR A 49 11.48 -2.02 0.13
C THR A 49 10.54 -1.43 -0.90
N GLU A 50 9.68 -0.55 -0.41
CA GLU A 50 8.57 0.06 -1.10
C GLU A 50 9.08 0.84 -2.31
N GLU A 51 8.98 0.26 -3.51
CA GLU A 51 8.72 1.07 -4.70
C GLU A 51 7.30 1.62 -4.57
N TYR A 52 7.12 2.58 -3.65
CA TYR A 52 5.94 3.41 -3.68
C TYR A 52 6.00 4.28 -4.92
N PHE A 53 4.90 4.28 -5.66
CA PHE A 53 4.68 5.32 -6.66
C PHE A 53 4.80 6.68 -5.99
N SER A 54 5.64 7.53 -6.57
CA SER A 54 5.69 8.92 -6.16
C SER A 54 4.32 9.57 -6.39
N PRO A 55 4.02 10.70 -5.74
CA PRO A 55 2.80 11.46 -6.04
C PRO A 55 2.67 11.82 -7.54
N GLU A 56 3.80 12.00 -8.23
CA GLU A 56 3.84 12.23 -9.67
C GLU A 56 3.43 10.98 -10.45
N ASP A 57 3.94 9.80 -10.09
CA ASP A 57 3.56 8.54 -10.72
C ASP A 57 2.07 8.25 -10.53
N LEU A 58 1.53 8.50 -9.33
CA LEU A 58 0.10 8.36 -9.05
C LEU A 58 -0.73 9.29 -9.93
N ALA A 59 -0.32 10.56 -10.07
CA ALA A 59 -1.00 11.52 -10.94
C ALA A 59 -0.97 11.09 -12.42
N GLN A 60 0.15 10.54 -12.90
CA GLN A 60 0.26 10.02 -14.26
C GLN A 60 -0.64 8.80 -14.49
N ILE A 61 -0.76 7.91 -13.50
CA ILE A 61 -1.68 6.76 -13.56
C ILE A 61 -3.13 7.24 -13.65
N GLU A 62 -3.53 8.19 -12.80
CA GLU A 62 -4.87 8.77 -12.82
C GLU A 62 -5.19 9.46 -14.16
N GLU A 63 -4.23 10.21 -14.70
CA GLU A 63 -4.36 10.84 -16.02
C GLU A 63 -4.52 9.78 -17.12
N GLY A 64 -3.71 8.72 -17.09
CA GLY A 64 -3.80 7.61 -18.05
C GLY A 64 -5.19 6.96 -18.04
N PHE A 65 -5.78 6.72 -16.86
CA PHE A 65 -7.15 6.23 -16.77
C PHE A 65 -8.18 7.21 -17.34
N ALA A 66 -7.97 8.52 -17.17
CA ALA A 66 -8.83 9.53 -17.76
C ALA A 66 -8.73 9.55 -19.30
N GLN A 67 -7.52 9.42 -19.85
CA GLN A 67 -7.27 9.31 -21.29
C GLN A 67 -7.97 8.07 -21.88
N ILE A 68 -7.83 6.91 -21.24
CA ILE A 68 -8.52 5.67 -21.67
C ILE A 68 -10.04 5.86 -21.70
N LYS A 69 -10.62 6.49 -20.68
CA LYS A 69 -12.07 6.78 -20.63
C LYS A 69 -12.53 7.72 -21.75
N ARG A 70 -11.66 8.62 -22.21
CA ARG A 70 -11.93 9.52 -23.35
C ARG A 70 -11.71 8.86 -24.71
N GLY A 71 -11.23 7.61 -24.75
CA GLY A 71 -10.85 6.93 -26.00
C GLY A 71 -9.47 7.32 -26.52
N GLU A 72 -8.68 8.04 -25.71
CA GLU A 72 -7.30 8.45 -26.01
C GLU A 72 -6.33 7.31 -25.62
N TYR A 73 -6.46 6.16 -26.27
CA TYR A 73 -5.59 5.01 -26.04
C TYR A 73 -5.24 4.34 -27.38
N VAL A 74 -4.15 3.57 -27.38
CA VAL A 74 -3.80 2.66 -28.47
C VAL A 74 -3.88 1.24 -27.95
N THR A 75 -4.33 0.30 -28.79
CA THR A 75 -4.25 -1.11 -28.42
C THR A 75 -2.82 -1.61 -28.50
N LEU A 76 -2.55 -2.74 -27.86
CA LEU A 76 -1.22 -3.36 -27.91
C LEU A 76 -0.82 -3.73 -29.34
N GLU A 77 -1.77 -4.23 -30.13
CA GLU A 77 -1.55 -4.59 -31.53
C GLU A 77 -1.20 -3.36 -32.38
N GLU A 78 -1.90 -2.24 -32.17
CA GLU A 78 -1.62 -0.97 -32.86
C GLU A 78 -0.21 -0.48 -32.53
N TYR A 79 0.15 -0.46 -31.25
CA TYR A 79 1.48 -0.08 -30.79
C TYR A 79 2.58 -0.96 -31.41
N LEU A 80 2.42 -2.28 -31.39
CA LEU A 80 3.39 -3.23 -31.95
C LEU A 80 3.48 -3.17 -33.48
N SER A 81 2.40 -2.77 -34.16
CA SER A 81 2.38 -2.62 -35.62
C SER A 81 3.11 -1.36 -36.11
N GLY A 82 3.50 -0.47 -35.20
CA GLY A 82 4.18 0.80 -35.52
C GLY A 82 3.29 1.83 -36.23
N LYS A 83 2.02 1.50 -36.47
CA LYS A 83 1.02 2.43 -36.97
C LYS A 83 0.45 3.19 -35.78
N ARG A 84 0.95 4.40 -35.56
CA ARG A 84 0.29 5.33 -34.64
C ARG A 84 -0.99 5.87 -35.30
N PRO A 85 -2.06 6.12 -34.54
CA PRO A 85 -3.24 6.83 -35.06
C PRO A 85 -2.90 8.25 -35.55
#